data_AF-A0AAD2JZK4-F1
#
_entry.id   AF-A0AAD2JZK4-F1
#
_cell.length_a   1.000
_cell.length_b   1.000
_cell.length_c   1.000
_cell.angle_alpha   90.00
_cell.angle_beta   90.00
_cell.angle_gamma   90.00
#
_symmetry.space_group_name_H-M   'P 1'
#
loop_
_entity.id
_entity.type
_entity.pdbx_description
1 polymer ?
#
loop_
_entity_poly.entity_id
_entity_poly.type
_entity_poly.pdbx_seq_one_letter_code
_entity_poly.pdbx_strand_id
1 'polypeptide(L)'
;MLFAYLTHRIKWRSRYSLLFFHVTIRLASQGCGIAFGMLGFANTSVFLAFLILGAEGYFSLVLCAFRFVISWHQHNLPNGESWLEPRDPPNTNKWRKGLIFALLGPLAFVIYHDNPMVFFHSALIVANVAIVVGGSYLAGADYTDPNSADTRNRMLVSRISRTAGQGVFLAGNALLLGIILITMRNNRRDGDARRRPGTVHPTLVLLLVAWFPLIVRGIFGILQACVWSLSYYN
;
A
#
# COMPACT_ATOMS: atom_id res chain seq x y z
N MET A 1 -15.25 -4.47 13.74
CA MET A 1 -14.72 -3.08 13.58
C MET A 1 -15.83 -2.05 13.63
N LEU A 2 -16.84 -2.11 12.76
CA LEU A 2 -17.96 -1.14 12.74
C LEU A 2 -18.63 -0.98 14.10
N PHE A 3 -18.98 -2.08 14.76
CA PHE A 3 -19.55 -2.09 16.11
C PHE A 3 -18.64 -1.43 17.16
N ALA A 4 -17.32 -1.56 17.05
CA ALA A 4 -16.36 -0.96 17.98
C ALA A 4 -16.18 0.56 17.78
N TYR A 5 -16.40 1.05 16.54
CA TYR A 5 -16.49 2.48 16.25
C TYR A 5 -17.82 3.07 16.70
N LEU A 6 -18.93 2.38 16.43
CA LEU A 6 -20.28 2.79 16.87
C LEU A 6 -20.41 2.87 18.39
N THR A 7 -19.74 1.95 19.12
CA THR A 7 -19.67 1.95 20.58
C THR A 7 -18.56 2.84 21.16
N HIS A 8 -17.90 3.66 20.34
CA HIS A 8 -16.82 4.58 20.75
C HIS A 8 -15.62 3.92 21.49
N ARG A 9 -15.49 2.59 21.47
CA ARG A 9 -14.36 1.88 22.09
C ARG A 9 -13.05 2.11 21.34
N ILE A 10 -13.12 2.53 20.07
CA ILE A 10 -11.96 2.89 19.25
C ILE A 10 -12.12 4.34 18.79
N LYS A 11 -11.10 5.17 19.06
CA LYS A 11 -11.05 6.56 18.59
C LYS A 11 -10.80 6.60 17.07
N TRP A 12 -11.47 7.51 16.35
CA TRP A 12 -11.28 7.75 14.92
C TRP A 12 -9.85 8.11 14.51
N ARG A 13 -9.04 8.64 15.44
CA ARG A 13 -7.61 8.93 15.22
C ARG A 13 -6.69 7.74 15.51
N SER A 14 -7.22 6.52 15.56
CA SER A 14 -6.47 5.30 15.87
C SER A 14 -5.93 4.59 14.63
N ARG A 15 -4.90 3.75 14.82
CA ARG A 15 -4.31 2.87 13.78
C ARG A 15 -5.34 1.97 13.12
N TYR A 16 -6.36 1.56 13.88
CA TYR A 16 -7.46 0.74 13.39
C TYR A 16 -8.34 1.46 12.36
N SER A 17 -8.27 2.80 12.26
CA SER A 17 -9.05 3.55 11.27
C SER A 17 -8.49 3.37 9.87
N LEU A 18 -7.16 3.26 9.74
CA LEU A 18 -6.51 2.91 8.47
C LEU A 18 -6.88 1.49 8.04
N LEU A 19 -6.91 0.55 8.97
CA LEU A 19 -7.30 -0.84 8.68
C LEU A 19 -8.79 -0.94 8.31
N PHE A 20 -9.65 -0.18 9.00
CA PHE A 20 -11.07 -0.11 8.66
C PHE A 20 -11.30 0.54 7.28
N PHE A 21 -10.58 1.62 6.98
CA PHE A 21 -10.59 2.26 5.66
C PHE A 21 -10.16 1.29 4.56
N HIS A 22 -9.05 0.56 4.77
CA HIS A 22 -8.59 -0.48 3.87
C HIS A 22 -9.67 -1.54 3.58
N VAL A 23 -10.28 -2.09 4.64
CA VAL A 23 -11.34 -3.10 4.50
C VAL A 23 -12.54 -2.54 3.72
N THR A 24 -12.92 -1.29 3.97
CA THR A 24 -14.03 -0.63 3.28
C THR A 24 -13.75 -0.47 1.78
N ILE A 25 -12.56 0.05 1.42
CA ILE A 25 -12.14 0.14 0.02
C ILE A 25 -12.11 -1.23 -0.64
N ARG A 26 -11.63 -2.25 0.07
CA ARG A 26 -11.52 -3.60 -0.50
C ARG A 26 -12.90 -4.22 -0.75
N LEU A 27 -13.84 -3.99 0.15
CA LEU A 27 -15.22 -4.45 0.01
C LEU A 27 -15.93 -3.71 -1.14
N ALA A 28 -15.72 -2.40 -1.27
CA ALA A 28 -16.22 -1.61 -2.40
C ALA A 28 -15.63 -2.10 -3.74
N SER A 29 -14.31 -2.34 -3.80
CA SER A 29 -13.65 -2.92 -4.98
C SER A 29 -14.29 -4.25 -5.37
N GLN A 30 -14.43 -5.19 -4.43
CA GLN A 30 -15.06 -6.49 -4.72
C GLN A 30 -16.51 -6.34 -5.18
N GLY A 31 -17.27 -5.41 -4.60
CA GLY A 31 -18.63 -5.07 -5.05
C GLY A 31 -18.65 -4.60 -6.51
N CYS A 32 -17.74 -3.69 -6.90
CA CYS A 32 -17.60 -3.27 -8.30
C CYS A 32 -17.20 -4.45 -9.22
N GLY A 33 -16.35 -5.37 -8.76
CA GLY A 33 -15.98 -6.56 -9.52
C GLY A 33 -17.16 -7.49 -9.79
N ILE A 34 -18.01 -7.72 -8.79
CA ILE A 34 -19.24 -8.51 -8.94
C ILE A 34 -20.21 -7.82 -9.92
N ALA A 35 -20.42 -6.51 -9.75
CA ALA A 35 -21.28 -5.74 -10.65
C ALA A 35 -20.78 -5.75 -12.10
N PHE A 36 -19.47 -5.64 -12.31
CA PHE A 36 -18.87 -5.79 -13.64
C PHE A 36 -19.05 -7.20 -14.21
N GLY A 37 -18.93 -8.24 -13.39
CA GLY A 37 -19.19 -9.62 -13.82
C GLY A 37 -20.62 -9.85 -14.31
N MET A 38 -21.59 -9.07 -13.82
CA MET A 38 -22.99 -9.13 -14.27
C MET A 38 -23.27 -8.23 -15.48
N LEU A 39 -22.73 -7.01 -15.50
CA LEU A 39 -23.00 -6.00 -16.54
C LEU A 39 -22.09 -6.14 -17.77
N GLY A 40 -20.94 -6.82 -17.63
CA GLY A 40 -19.93 -6.94 -18.65
C GLY A 40 -19.34 -5.60 -19.11
N PHE A 41 -18.79 -5.57 -20.32
CA PHE A 41 -18.20 -4.38 -20.94
C PHE A 41 -19.22 -3.29 -21.30
N ALA A 42 -20.52 -3.51 -21.06
CA ALA A 42 -21.55 -2.48 -21.23
C ALA A 42 -21.34 -1.30 -20.25
N ASN A 43 -20.62 -1.50 -19.15
CA ASN A 43 -20.33 -0.44 -18.19
C ASN A 43 -18.85 -0.39 -17.78
N THR A 44 -18.02 0.16 -18.66
CA THR A 44 -16.57 0.36 -18.45
C THR A 44 -16.25 1.19 -17.20
N SER A 45 -17.17 2.06 -16.76
CA SER A 45 -16.99 2.87 -15.54
C SER A 45 -16.95 2.01 -14.27
N VAL A 46 -17.72 0.92 -14.20
CA VAL A 46 -17.71 -0.01 -13.06
C VAL A 46 -16.39 -0.78 -13.01
N PHE A 47 -15.87 -1.17 -14.18
CA PHE A 47 -14.56 -1.81 -14.30
C PHE A 47 -13.42 -0.85 -13.90
N LEU A 48 -13.49 0.40 -14.32
CA LEU A 48 -12.54 1.44 -13.93
C LEU A 48 -12.55 1.65 -12.40
N ALA A 49 -13.74 1.75 -11.80
CA ALA A 49 -13.90 1.86 -10.35
C ALA A 49 -13.32 0.65 -9.62
N PHE A 50 -13.54 -0.56 -10.13
CA PHE A 50 -12.93 -1.79 -9.61
C PHE A 50 -11.39 -1.72 -9.61
N LEU A 51 -10.78 -1.27 -10.71
CA LEU A 51 -9.33 -1.13 -10.83
C LEU A 51 -8.77 -0.08 -9.87
N ILE A 52 -9.40 1.11 -9.80
CA ILE A 52 -8.98 2.21 -8.90
C ILE A 52 -9.07 1.77 -7.44
N LEU A 53 -10.24 1.28 -7.01
CA LEU A 53 -10.43 0.81 -5.63
C LEU A 53 -9.54 -0.39 -5.30
N GLY A 54 -9.25 -1.24 -6.28
CA GLY A 54 -8.34 -2.37 -6.14
C GLY A 54 -6.89 -1.94 -5.89
N ALA A 55 -6.42 -0.91 -6.59
CA ALA A 55 -5.09 -0.32 -6.43
C ALA A 55 -4.97 0.41 -5.08
N GLU A 56 -5.94 1.27 -4.74
CA GLU A 56 -6.05 1.97 -3.46
C GLU A 56 -6.08 1.00 -2.26
N GLY A 57 -6.75 -0.14 -2.42
CA GLY A 57 -6.78 -1.19 -1.41
C GLY A 57 -5.39 -1.74 -1.11
N TYR A 58 -4.52 -1.89 -2.12
CA TYR A 58 -3.15 -2.35 -1.88
C TYR A 58 -2.29 -1.27 -1.21
N PHE A 59 -2.40 -0.03 -1.70
CA PHE A 59 -1.70 1.13 -1.15
C PHE A 59 -1.97 1.31 0.35
N SER A 60 -3.25 1.33 0.74
CA SER A 60 -3.68 1.46 2.13
C SER A 60 -3.15 0.32 3.03
N LEU A 61 -3.06 -0.91 2.53
CA LEU A 61 -2.55 -2.06 3.28
C LEU A 61 -1.05 -1.96 3.56
N VAL A 62 -0.27 -1.60 2.55
CA VAL A 62 1.19 -1.43 2.68
C VAL A 62 1.50 -0.31 3.67
N LEU A 63 0.82 0.83 3.55
CA LEU A 63 0.96 1.94 4.50
C LEU A 63 0.57 1.55 5.93
N CYS A 64 -0.50 0.77 6.07
CA CYS A 64 -0.94 0.27 7.36
C CYS A 64 0.16 -0.58 8.02
N ALA A 65 0.80 -1.47 7.26
CA ALA A 65 1.89 -2.32 7.76
C ALA A 65 3.09 -1.49 8.23
N PHE A 66 3.53 -0.50 7.43
CA PHE A 66 4.60 0.42 7.84
C PHE A 66 4.26 1.21 9.11
N ARG A 67 3.02 1.73 9.22
CA ARG A 67 2.57 2.45 10.43
C ARG A 67 2.55 1.56 11.67
N PHE A 68 2.21 0.28 11.53
CA PHE A 68 2.29 -0.66 12.64
C PHE A 68 3.74 -0.93 13.08
N VAL A 69 4.68 -1.07 12.15
CA VAL A 69 6.13 -1.20 12.46
C VAL A 69 6.63 0.06 13.19
N ILE A 70 6.37 1.25 12.65
CA ILE A 70 6.82 2.52 13.24
C ILE A 70 6.26 2.68 14.65
N SER A 71 4.97 2.37 14.84
CA SER A 71 4.38 2.44 16.17
C SER A 71 4.98 1.42 17.13
N TRP A 72 5.39 0.25 16.66
CA TRP A 72 6.09 -0.74 17.49
C TRP A 72 7.48 -0.21 17.89
N HIS A 73 8.24 0.35 16.95
CA HIS A 73 9.54 0.99 17.21
C HIS A 73 9.43 2.06 18.31
N GLN A 74 8.45 2.97 18.18
CA GLN A 74 8.28 4.07 19.14
C GLN A 74 7.92 3.63 20.57
N HIS A 75 7.28 2.47 20.75
CA HIS A 75 6.89 1.99 22.08
C HIS A 75 7.91 1.03 22.71
N ASN A 76 8.75 0.37 21.91
CA ASN A 76 9.61 -0.72 22.39
C ASN A 76 11.11 -0.45 22.25
N LEU A 77 11.54 0.52 21.44
CA LEU A 77 12.95 0.92 21.38
C LEU A 77 13.32 1.81 22.56
N PRO A 78 14.52 1.65 23.14
CA PRO A 78 14.97 2.41 24.31
C PRO A 78 15.04 3.93 24.07
N ASN A 79 15.23 4.37 22.82
CA ASN A 79 15.27 5.79 22.46
C ASN A 79 13.86 6.38 22.21
N GLY A 80 12.81 5.56 22.15
CA GLY A 80 11.44 6.01 21.82
C GLY A 80 11.27 6.57 20.40
N GLU A 81 12.31 6.48 19.57
CA GLU A 81 12.36 6.99 18.20
C GLU A 81 12.42 5.85 17.19
N SER A 82 11.64 5.97 16.12
CA SER A 82 11.73 5.05 14.99
C SER A 82 12.75 5.56 14.01
N TRP A 83 13.72 4.73 13.62
CA TRP A 83 14.66 5.04 12.53
C TRP A 83 13.94 5.38 11.21
N LEU A 84 12.71 4.88 11.03
CA LEU A 84 11.88 5.14 9.86
C LEU A 84 11.11 6.47 9.90
N GLU A 85 10.78 6.96 11.09
CA GLU A 85 10.04 8.21 11.29
C GLU A 85 10.43 8.74 12.68
N PRO A 86 11.45 9.63 12.75
CA PRO A 86 11.84 10.30 13.99
C PRO A 86 10.64 10.99 14.61
N ARG A 87 10.57 11.03 15.94
CA ARG A 87 9.43 11.64 16.61
C ARG A 87 9.49 13.15 16.38
N ASP A 88 8.46 13.69 15.73
CA ASP A 88 8.37 15.14 15.47
C ASP A 88 8.57 15.92 16.78
N PRO A 89 9.43 16.97 16.78
CA PRO A 89 9.63 17.79 17.96
C PRO A 89 8.30 18.42 18.42
N PRO A 90 8.11 18.64 19.73
CA PRO A 90 6.80 19.00 20.31
C PRO A 90 6.20 20.30 19.75
N ASN A 91 6.99 21.13 19.06
CA ASN A 91 6.59 22.42 18.51
C ASN A 91 6.29 22.41 16.99
N THR A 92 6.26 21.24 16.33
CA THR A 92 5.93 21.19 14.90
C THR A 92 4.43 21.31 14.69
N ASN A 93 4.00 22.30 13.92
CA ASN A 93 2.60 22.51 13.57
C ASN A 93 2.09 21.38 12.65
N LYS A 94 1.57 20.30 13.25
CA LYS A 94 1.09 19.08 12.58
C LYS A 94 0.05 19.36 11.49
N TRP A 95 -0.71 20.44 11.65
CA TRP A 95 -1.72 20.87 10.68
C TRP A 95 -1.07 21.39 9.40
N ARG A 96 0.01 22.16 9.52
CA ARG A 96 0.78 22.69 8.37
C ARG A 96 1.48 21.56 7.60
N LYS A 97 2.05 20.57 8.31
CA LYS A 97 2.59 19.35 7.70
C LYS A 97 1.52 18.58 6.91
N GLY A 98 0.35 18.38 7.51
CA GLY A 98 -0.77 17.70 6.85
C GLY A 98 -1.28 18.46 5.62
N LEU A 99 -1.33 19.79 5.69
CA LEU A 99 -1.77 20.63 4.58
C LEU A 99 -0.74 20.65 3.45
N ILE A 100 0.56 20.71 3.76
CA ILE A 100 1.65 20.57 2.77
C ILE A 100 1.58 19.20 2.09
N PHE A 101 1.34 18.13 2.85
CA PHE A 101 1.16 16.79 2.28
C PHE A 101 -0.09 16.68 1.40
N ALA A 102 -1.20 17.29 1.81
CA ALA A 102 -2.43 17.31 1.03
C ALA A 102 -2.31 18.17 -0.24
N LEU A 103 -1.53 19.27 -0.19
CA LEU A 103 -1.39 20.23 -1.27
C LEU A 103 -0.30 19.84 -2.28
N LEU A 104 0.87 19.41 -1.82
CA LEU A 104 1.99 19.02 -2.70
C LEU A 104 1.97 17.54 -3.10
N GLY A 105 1.21 16.69 -2.40
CA GLY A 105 1.12 15.26 -2.69
C GLY A 105 2.51 14.62 -2.80
N PRO A 106 2.85 13.94 -3.91
CA PRO A 106 4.15 13.27 -4.07
C PRO A 106 5.35 14.23 -4.06
N LEU A 107 5.16 15.52 -4.37
CA LEU A 107 6.22 16.55 -4.33
C LEU A 107 6.60 16.96 -2.90
N ALA A 108 5.85 16.53 -1.87
CA ALA A 108 6.19 16.79 -0.47
C ALA A 108 7.58 16.24 -0.08
N PHE A 109 8.11 15.27 -0.86
CA PHE A 109 9.47 14.75 -0.72
C PHE A 109 10.57 15.81 -0.90
N VAL A 110 10.38 16.81 -1.77
CA VAL A 110 11.38 17.86 -2.00
C VAL A 110 11.61 18.72 -0.75
N ILE A 111 10.58 18.85 0.10
CA ILE A 111 10.62 19.67 1.32
C ILE A 111 11.03 18.86 2.55
N TYR A 112 10.73 17.55 2.58
CA TYR A 112 10.97 16.66 3.72
C TYR A 112 11.91 15.49 3.38
N HIS A 113 12.99 15.77 2.64
CA HIS A 113 13.94 14.76 2.16
C HIS A 113 14.63 13.98 3.29
N ASP A 114 14.74 14.55 4.49
CA ASP A 114 15.38 13.91 5.65
C ASP A 114 14.56 12.75 6.25
N ASN A 115 13.30 12.55 5.83
CA ASN A 115 12.43 11.51 6.36
C ASN A 115 12.26 10.36 5.35
N PRO A 116 12.84 9.16 5.59
CA PRO A 116 12.76 8.05 4.65
C PRO A 116 11.30 7.60 4.41
N MET A 117 10.42 7.72 5.41
CA MET A 117 8.99 7.43 5.24
C MET A 117 8.30 8.33 4.21
N VAL A 118 8.73 9.59 4.07
CA VAL A 118 8.17 10.52 3.06
C VAL A 118 8.54 10.04 1.66
N PHE A 119 9.79 9.63 1.46
CA PHE A 119 10.23 9.03 0.20
C PHE A 119 9.41 7.78 -0.15
N PHE A 120 9.24 6.85 0.79
CA PHE A 120 8.40 5.67 0.58
C PHE A 120 6.96 6.03 0.25
N HIS A 121 6.36 6.96 0.98
CA HIS A 121 4.98 7.37 0.73
C HIS A 121 4.81 8.00 -0.66
N SER A 122 5.71 8.91 -1.06
CA SER A 122 5.72 9.50 -2.40
C SER A 122 5.92 8.45 -3.50
N ALA A 123 6.85 7.51 -3.33
CA ALA A 123 7.07 6.44 -4.29
C ALA A 123 5.83 5.54 -4.45
N LEU A 124 5.16 5.21 -3.33
CA LEU A 124 3.93 4.42 -3.34
C LEU A 124 2.76 5.18 -4.00
N ILE A 125 2.66 6.50 -3.82
CA ILE A 125 1.68 7.34 -4.52
C ILE A 125 1.93 7.29 -6.03
N VAL A 126 3.16 7.54 -6.47
CA VAL A 126 3.53 7.52 -7.89
C VAL A 126 3.26 6.14 -8.51
N ALA A 127 3.61 5.07 -7.79
CA ALA A 127 3.33 3.70 -8.21
C ALA A 127 1.82 3.42 -8.35
N ASN A 128 1.02 3.90 -7.40
CA ASN A 128 -0.42 3.76 -7.42
C ASN A 128 -1.05 4.51 -8.61
N VAL A 129 -0.60 5.74 -8.87
CA VAL A 129 -0.99 6.51 -10.07
C VAL A 129 -0.61 5.75 -11.34
N ALA A 130 0.60 5.19 -11.44
CA ALA A 130 1.02 4.41 -12.61
C ALA A 130 0.12 3.18 -12.85
N ILE A 131 -0.27 2.46 -11.80
CA ILE A 131 -1.20 1.32 -11.91
C ILE A 131 -2.57 1.77 -12.41
N VAL A 132 -3.12 2.85 -11.84
CA VAL A 132 -4.42 3.38 -12.23
C VAL A 132 -4.40 3.86 -13.67
N VAL A 133 -3.43 4.72 -14.03
CA VAL A 133 -3.28 5.21 -15.42
C VAL A 133 -3.12 4.05 -16.38
N GLY A 134 -2.30 3.05 -16.06
CA GLY A 134 -2.15 1.88 -16.90
C GLY A 134 -3.45 1.08 -17.05
N GLY A 135 -4.22 0.92 -15.98
CA GLY A 135 -5.53 0.28 -16.01
C GLY A 135 -6.54 1.04 -16.87
N SER A 136 -6.66 2.35 -16.67
CA SER A 136 -7.56 3.23 -17.40
C SER A 136 -7.24 3.32 -18.89
N TYR A 137 -5.95 3.39 -19.23
CA TYR A 137 -5.49 3.55 -20.61
C TYR A 137 -5.83 2.34 -21.49
N LEU A 138 -5.86 1.15 -20.90
CA LEU A 138 -6.28 -0.07 -21.58
C LEU A 138 -7.81 -0.18 -21.64
N ALA A 139 -8.54 0.20 -20.58
CA ALA A 139 -10.00 0.17 -20.55
C ALA A 139 -10.65 1.10 -21.61
N GLY A 140 -9.95 2.14 -22.06
CA GLY A 140 -10.38 3.03 -23.13
C GLY A 140 -9.91 2.65 -24.54
N ALA A 141 -9.32 1.47 -24.74
CA ALA A 141 -8.92 1.01 -26.07
C ALA A 141 -10.13 0.53 -26.88
N ASP A 142 -10.12 0.79 -28.19
CA ASP A 142 -11.12 0.25 -29.11
C ASP A 142 -10.75 -1.19 -29.50
N TYR A 143 -11.57 -2.15 -29.06
CA TYR A 143 -11.36 -3.58 -29.30
C TYR A 143 -11.93 -4.06 -30.64
N THR A 144 -12.57 -3.18 -31.42
CA THR A 144 -13.13 -3.53 -32.74
C THR A 144 -12.05 -3.82 -33.77
N ASP A 145 -10.86 -3.23 -33.64
CA ASP A 145 -9.68 -3.56 -34.44
C ASP A 145 -8.46 -3.85 -33.55
N PRO A 146 -8.31 -5.11 -33.08
CA PRO A 146 -7.26 -5.49 -32.15
C PRO A 146 -5.85 -5.43 -32.74
N ASN A 147 -5.72 -5.33 -34.07
CA ASN A 147 -4.43 -5.27 -34.77
C ASN A 147 -3.98 -3.85 -35.11
N SER A 148 -4.79 -2.83 -34.78
CA SER A 148 -4.40 -1.44 -34.99
C SER A 148 -3.16 -1.08 -34.17
N ALA A 149 -2.29 -0.24 -34.75
CA ALA A 149 -1.07 0.21 -34.08
C ALA A 149 -1.36 0.96 -32.75
N ASP A 150 -2.52 1.62 -32.66
CA ASP A 150 -2.95 2.35 -31.46
C ASP A 150 -3.31 1.38 -30.31
N THR A 151 -4.10 0.33 -30.58
CA THR A 151 -4.46 -0.69 -29.57
C THR A 151 -3.23 -1.41 -29.04
N ARG A 152 -2.26 -1.74 -29.92
CA ARG A 152 -1.00 -2.36 -29.51
C ARG A 152 -0.14 -1.44 -28.64
N ASN A 153 -0.06 -0.15 -28.98
CA ASN A 153 0.70 0.83 -28.19
C ASN A 153 0.05 1.06 -26.82
N ARG A 154 -1.28 1.19 -26.76
CA ARG A 154 -2.04 1.30 -25.50
C ARG A 154 -1.84 0.11 -24.58
N MET A 155 -1.86 -1.10 -25.15
CA MET A 155 -1.59 -2.34 -24.42
C MET A 155 -0.18 -2.37 -23.85
N LEU A 156 0.82 -1.95 -24.63
CA LEU A 156 2.22 -1.88 -24.20
C LEU A 156 2.40 -0.87 -23.06
N VAL A 157 1.88 0.35 -23.21
CA VAL A 157 1.95 1.40 -22.17
C VAL A 157 1.24 0.94 -20.89
N SER A 158 0.06 0.34 -21.00
CA SER A 158 -0.69 -0.20 -19.86
C SER A 158 0.10 -1.27 -19.11
N ARG A 159 0.68 -2.21 -19.85
CA ARG A 159 1.48 -3.31 -19.28
C ARG A 159 2.70 -2.78 -18.55
N ILE A 160 3.47 -1.90 -19.18
CA ILE A 160 4.66 -1.32 -18.56
C ILE A 160 4.29 -0.52 -17.32
N SER A 161 3.28 0.36 -17.39
CA SER A 161 2.86 1.21 -16.28
C SER A 161 2.37 0.41 -15.08
N ARG A 162 1.55 -0.64 -15.31
CA ARG A 162 1.08 -1.54 -14.25
C ARG A 162 2.22 -2.37 -13.67
N THR A 163 3.09 -2.94 -14.49
CA THR A 163 4.24 -3.74 -14.03
C THR A 163 5.21 -2.89 -13.21
N ALA A 164 5.52 -1.67 -13.65
CA ALA A 164 6.39 -0.74 -12.94
C ALA A 164 5.81 -0.38 -11.57
N GLY A 165 4.54 0.03 -11.51
CA GLY A 165 3.88 0.36 -10.24
C GLY A 165 3.80 -0.83 -9.29
N GLN A 166 3.42 -2.02 -9.77
CA GLN A 166 3.41 -3.24 -8.94
C GLN A 166 4.82 -3.63 -8.46
N GLY A 167 5.85 -3.38 -9.28
CA GLY A 167 7.25 -3.57 -8.92
C GLY A 167 7.69 -2.68 -7.75
N VAL A 168 7.30 -1.41 -7.74
CA VAL A 168 7.58 -0.49 -6.61
C VAL A 168 6.91 -1.00 -5.33
N PHE A 169 5.66 -1.45 -5.41
CA PHE A 169 4.98 -2.04 -4.26
C PHE A 169 5.65 -3.33 -3.76
N LEU A 170 6.13 -4.18 -4.68
CA LEU A 170 6.86 -5.40 -4.31
C LEU A 170 8.18 -5.07 -3.62
N ALA A 171 8.94 -4.11 -4.15
CA ALA A 171 10.17 -3.63 -3.54
C ALA A 171 9.92 -3.03 -2.14
N GLY A 172 8.86 -2.22 -2.00
CA GLY A 172 8.43 -1.69 -0.70
C GLY A 172 8.08 -2.79 0.31
N ASN A 173 7.41 -3.86 -0.13
CA ASN A 173 7.11 -5.01 0.73
C ASN A 173 8.35 -5.84 1.08
N ALA A 174 9.31 -6.00 0.17
CA ALA A 174 10.57 -6.66 0.47
C ALA A 174 11.38 -5.86 1.51
N LEU A 175 11.38 -4.53 1.38
CA LEU A 175 12.03 -3.65 2.36
C LEU A 175 11.33 -3.69 3.72
N LEU A 176 10.00 -3.72 3.75
CA LEU A 176 9.22 -3.91 4.97
C LEU A 176 9.63 -5.20 5.70
N LEU A 177 9.79 -6.32 4.97
CA LEU A 177 10.30 -7.56 5.56
C LEU A 177 11.70 -7.38 6.13
N GLY A 178 12.60 -6.75 5.36
CA GLY A 178 13.97 -6.46 5.81
C GLY A 178 13.97 -5.72 7.15
N ILE A 179 13.13 -4.69 7.29
CA ILE A 179 12.99 -3.94 8.54
C ILE A 179 12.46 -4.85 9.66
N ILE A 180 11.39 -5.62 9.43
CA ILE A 180 10.83 -6.52 10.45
C ILE A 180 11.89 -7.52 10.93
N LEU A 181 12.66 -8.12 10.02
CA LEU A 181 13.70 -9.10 10.34
C LEU A 181 14.88 -8.47 11.11
N ILE A 182 15.34 -7.28 10.68
CA ILE A 182 16.39 -6.54 11.39
C ILE A 182 15.92 -6.19 12.81
N THR A 183 14.68 -5.70 12.95
CA THR A 183 14.09 -5.35 14.25
C THR A 183 13.94 -6.58 15.16
N MET A 184 13.52 -7.72 14.62
CA MET A 184 13.48 -8.99 15.36
C MET A 184 14.86 -9.44 15.82
N ARG A 185 15.88 -9.31 14.95
CA ARG A 185 17.27 -9.70 15.26
C ARG A 185 17.88 -8.79 16.33
N ASN A 186 17.65 -7.49 16.25
CA ASN A 186 18.11 -6.52 17.24
C ASN A 186 17.44 -6.76 18.60
N ASN A 187 16.13 -6.97 18.62
CA ASN A 187 15.41 -7.26 19.87
C ASN A 187 15.87 -8.58 20.53
N ARG A 188 16.20 -9.60 19.74
CA ARG A 188 16.80 -10.85 20.28
C ARG A 188 18.18 -10.62 20.88
N ARG A 189 19.06 -9.89 20.17
CA ARG A 189 20.40 -9.55 20.65
C ARG A 189 20.38 -8.74 21.95
N ASP A 190 19.50 -7.75 22.04
CA ASP A 190 19.32 -6.94 23.25
C ASP A 190 18.69 -7.75 24.41
N GLY A 191 17.83 -8.72 24.10
CA GLY A 191 17.26 -9.65 25.09
C GLY A 191 18.33 -10.55 25.72
N ASP A 192 19.20 -11.13 24.89
CA ASP A 192 20.31 -11.98 25.35
C ASP A 192 21.33 -11.17 26.18
N ALA A 193 21.64 -9.94 25.76
CA ALA A 193 22.53 -9.04 26.51
C ALA A 193 21.95 -8.63 27.89
N ARG A 194 20.63 -8.61 28.04
CA ARG A 194 19.94 -8.20 29.28
C ARG A 194 19.46 -9.38 30.15
N ARG A 195 19.88 -10.63 29.87
CA ARG A 195 19.40 -11.86 30.55
C ARG A 195 17.87 -11.95 30.65
N ARG A 196 17.15 -11.38 29.68
CA ARG A 196 15.70 -11.58 29.55
C ARG A 196 15.48 -12.73 28.57
N PRO A 197 14.46 -13.58 28.76
CA PRO A 197 14.13 -14.56 27.75
C PRO A 197 13.88 -13.81 26.44
N GLY A 198 14.64 -14.14 25.39
CA GLY A 198 14.64 -13.48 24.07
C GLY A 198 13.34 -13.70 23.29
N THR A 199 12.20 -13.44 23.91
CA THR A 199 10.87 -13.63 23.33
C THR A 199 10.62 -12.56 22.29
N VAL A 200 10.40 -13.00 21.06
CA VAL A 200 9.96 -12.13 19.97
C VAL A 200 8.58 -11.56 20.33
N HIS A 201 8.43 -10.24 20.30
CA HIS A 201 7.16 -9.61 20.64
C HIS A 201 6.06 -10.11 19.69
N PRO A 202 4.88 -10.52 20.19
CA PRO A 202 3.82 -11.15 19.36
C PRO A 202 3.37 -10.26 18.20
N THR A 203 3.47 -8.94 18.35
CA THR A 203 3.19 -7.97 17.28
C THR A 203 4.11 -8.13 16.06
N LEU A 204 5.40 -8.41 16.25
CA LEU A 204 6.33 -8.63 15.14
C LEU A 204 6.03 -9.94 14.40
N VAL A 205 5.66 -10.98 15.15
CA VAL A 205 5.22 -12.27 14.58
C VAL A 205 3.94 -12.07 13.77
N LEU A 206 2.97 -11.32 14.30
CA LEU A 206 1.74 -11.00 13.58
C LEU A 206 2.00 -10.20 12.30
N LEU A 207 2.94 -9.25 12.32
CA LEU A 207 3.35 -8.53 11.12
C LEU A 207 4.05 -9.43 10.11
N LEU A 208 4.88 -10.38 10.55
CA LEU A 208 5.53 -11.35 9.68
C LEU A 208 4.52 -12.28 9.00
N VAL A 209 3.53 -12.77 9.76
CA VAL A 209 2.42 -13.55 9.22
C VAL A 209 1.60 -12.73 8.23
N ALA A 210 1.32 -11.46 8.55
CA ALA A 210 0.61 -10.55 7.65
C ALA A 210 1.42 -10.21 6.39
N TRP A 211 2.75 -10.18 6.47
CA TRP A 211 3.61 -9.89 5.31
C TRP A 211 3.50 -10.95 4.21
N PHE A 212 3.31 -12.22 4.56
CA PHE A 212 3.20 -13.31 3.59
C PHE A 212 2.09 -13.09 2.53
N PRO A 213 0.82 -12.83 2.88
CA PRO A 213 -0.20 -12.53 1.88
C PRO A 213 0.06 -11.22 1.12
N LEU A 214 0.79 -10.25 1.69
CA LEU A 214 1.18 -9.03 0.97
C LEU A 214 2.16 -9.33 -0.18
N ILE A 215 3.19 -10.15 0.05
CA ILE A 215 4.16 -10.48 -1.00
C ILE A 215 3.52 -11.29 -2.13
N VAL A 216 2.66 -12.25 -1.76
CA VAL A 216 1.91 -13.06 -2.71
C VAL A 216 1.06 -12.16 -3.61
N ARG A 217 0.33 -11.19 -3.03
CA ARG A 217 -0.43 -10.20 -3.79
C ARG A 217 0.45 -9.40 -4.76
N GLY A 218 1.63 -8.94 -4.32
CA GLY A 218 2.55 -8.19 -5.17
C GLY A 218 3.04 -9.01 -6.37
N ILE A 219 3.42 -10.27 -6.15
CA ILE A 219 3.85 -11.20 -7.20
C ILE A 219 2.70 -11.45 -8.19
N PHE A 220 1.50 -11.74 -7.70
CA PHE A 220 0.33 -11.91 -8.56
C PHE A 220 0.01 -10.64 -9.36
N GLY A 221 0.18 -9.45 -8.79
CA GLY A 221 -0.01 -8.19 -9.51
C GLY A 221 0.92 -8.02 -10.71
N ILE A 222 2.20 -8.42 -10.55
CA ILE A 222 3.18 -8.41 -11.65
C ILE A 222 2.84 -9.48 -12.69
N LEU A 223 2.55 -10.71 -12.25
CA LEU A 223 2.18 -11.81 -13.15
C LEU A 223 0.94 -11.46 -13.98
N GLN A 224 -0.06 -10.82 -13.38
CA GLN A 224 -1.28 -10.42 -14.06
C GLN A 224 -1.05 -9.31 -15.11
N ALA A 225 -0.04 -8.46 -14.91
CA ALA A 225 0.37 -7.48 -15.92
C ALA A 225 1.21 -8.15 -17.03
N CYS A 226 2.00 -9.17 -16.68
CA CYS A 226 2.90 -9.83 -17.63
C CYS A 226 2.27 -10.96 -18.45
N VAL A 227 1.23 -11.63 -17.98
CA VAL A 227 0.65 -12.81 -18.63
C VAL A 227 -0.73 -12.46 -19.17
N TRP A 228 -0.86 -12.44 -20.51
CA TRP A 228 -2.11 -12.10 -21.19
C TRP A 228 -3.28 -13.03 -20.82
N SER A 229 -3.00 -14.33 -20.61
CA SER A 229 -4.01 -15.32 -20.20
C SER A 229 -4.55 -15.15 -18.78
N LEU A 230 -3.91 -14.31 -17.95
CA LEU A 230 -4.35 -13.94 -16.60
C LEU A 230 -4.87 -12.49 -16.53
N SER A 231 -4.86 -11.77 -17.65
CA SER A 231 -5.33 -10.39 -17.74
C SER A 231 -6.86 -10.36 -17.76
N TYR A 232 -7.50 -9.41 -17.07
CA TYR A 232 -8.97 -9.23 -17.03
C TYR A 232 -9.64 -8.97 -18.39
N TYR A 233 -8.85 -8.88 -19.46
CA TYR A 233 -9.26 -8.47 -20.80
C TYR A 233 -9.39 -9.66 -21.77
N ASN A 234 -9.36 -10.88 -21.24
CA ASN A 234 -9.55 -12.11 -21.99
C ASN A 234 -10.95 -12.67 -21.69
#